data_AF-A0A9P9CWH7-F1
#
_entry.id   AF-A0A9P9CWH7-F1
#
_cell.length_a   1.000
_cell.length_b   1.000
_cell.length_c   1.000
_cell.angle_alpha   90.00
_cell.angle_beta   90.00
_cell.angle_gamma   90.00
#
_symmetry.space_group_name_H-M   'P 1'
#
loop_
_entity.id
_entity.type
_entity.pdbx_description
1 polymer ?
#
loop_
_entity_poly.entity_id
_entity_poly.type
_entity_poly.pdbx_seq_one_letter_code
_entity_poly.pdbx_strand_id
1 'polypeptide(L)'
;MSTLTGTPGSSSKPEPTQTASGNRHNLTPAEIQAKQLSRLLKDPSKPAYVPDAPKAKSVRPPREMIKNVQGSSAGAGSGEFHVYKANRRREYERLKIMEEEVERETATQDFETRKREREEVAEAKTAKNRARRQKKKKQARGKGKDGAQTGASGGGGGGGDSEQPVKKRRLVSGQEVVFRAGGNEDEDDAASDEDSAQDGSQPRLSSVAEALEPVAAAQTASVRIVDED
;
A
#
# COMPACT_ATOMS: atom_id res chain seq x y z
N MET A 1 62.23 53.71 30.01
CA MET A 1 61.55 52.41 30.14
C MET A 1 60.56 52.54 31.27
N SER A 2 59.28 52.75 30.95
CA SER A 2 58.18 52.90 31.93
C SER A 2 57.39 51.61 31.97
N THR A 3 57.20 51.01 33.15
CA THR A 3 56.30 49.86 33.34
C THR A 3 55.05 50.30 34.10
N LEU A 4 53.91 50.16 33.41
CA LEU A 4 52.54 50.42 33.86
C LEU A 4 51.96 49.20 34.58
N THR A 5 51.42 49.43 35.78
CA THR A 5 50.08 49.05 36.32
C THR A 5 49.40 47.73 35.92
N GLY A 6 48.81 47.02 36.91
CA GLY A 6 47.64 46.16 36.65
C GLY A 6 47.28 45.10 37.71
N THR A 7 46.36 45.46 38.61
CA THR A 7 45.70 44.76 39.74
C THR A 7 44.93 43.46 39.36
N PRO A 8 44.61 42.53 40.31
CA PRO A 8 44.13 41.17 40.04
C PRO A 8 42.59 41.04 39.98
N GLY A 9 42.08 40.01 39.30
CA GLY A 9 40.64 39.78 39.11
C GLY A 9 40.22 38.30 39.09
N SER A 10 39.75 37.83 40.26
CA SER A 10 38.63 36.92 40.48
C SER A 10 38.35 35.80 39.46
N SER A 11 38.87 34.60 39.75
CA SER A 11 38.43 33.34 39.14
C SER A 11 37.06 32.89 39.70
N SER A 12 35.96 33.35 39.11
CA SER A 12 34.63 32.75 39.35
C SER A 12 34.46 31.53 38.45
N LYS A 13 34.84 30.36 38.96
CA LYS A 13 34.54 29.06 38.36
C LYS A 13 33.02 28.84 38.44
N PRO A 14 32.28 28.61 37.34
CA PRO A 14 30.87 28.30 37.45
C PRO A 14 30.71 26.91 38.08
N GLU A 15 29.92 26.84 39.15
CA GLU A 15 29.55 25.58 39.79
C GLU A 15 28.82 24.65 38.81
N PRO A 16 29.02 23.33 38.90
CA PRO A 16 28.25 22.38 38.12
C PRO A 16 26.80 22.42 38.61
N THR A 17 25.93 23.05 37.81
CA THR A 17 24.48 22.96 37.98
C THR A 17 24.11 21.49 38.08
N GLN A 18 23.58 21.10 39.25
CA GLN A 18 23.07 19.77 39.52
C GLN A 18 22.20 19.35 38.35
N THR A 19 22.69 18.39 37.55
CA THR A 19 21.91 17.83 36.46
C THR A 19 20.74 17.12 37.13
N ALA A 20 19.57 17.78 37.13
CA ALA A 20 18.32 17.21 37.58
C ALA A 20 18.26 15.78 37.04
N SER A 21 18.19 14.81 37.97
CA SER A 21 18.09 13.40 37.65
C SER A 21 16.86 13.24 36.76
N GLY A 22 17.09 13.22 35.44
CA GLY A 22 16.00 13.20 34.47
C GLY A 22 15.14 11.99 34.76
N ASN A 23 13.87 12.23 35.07
CA ASN A 23 12.90 11.16 35.22
C ASN A 23 12.95 10.34 33.92
N ARG A 24 13.57 9.16 34.01
CA ARG A 24 13.67 8.18 32.93
C ARG A 24 12.33 7.45 32.78
N HIS A 25 11.25 8.22 32.65
CA HIS A 25 9.94 7.68 32.34
C HIS A 25 9.89 7.40 30.83
N ASN A 26 9.22 6.31 30.45
CA ASN A 26 8.93 6.02 29.05
C ASN A 26 7.99 7.11 28.52
N LEU A 27 8.54 8.07 27.79
CA LEU A 27 7.81 9.22 27.27
C LEU A 27 6.52 8.78 26.58
N THR A 28 5.42 9.46 26.87
CA THR A 28 4.17 9.22 26.14
C THR A 28 4.36 9.53 24.65
N PRO A 29 3.56 8.94 23.74
CA PRO A 29 3.66 9.27 22.32
C PRO A 29 3.57 10.78 22.03
N ALA A 30 2.73 11.49 22.80
CA ALA A 30 2.59 12.93 22.73
C ALA A 30 3.86 13.68 23.19
N GLU A 31 4.51 13.23 24.25
CA GLU A 31 5.79 13.81 24.71
C GLU A 31 6.93 13.59 23.71
N ILE A 32 6.97 12.43 23.04
CA ILE A 32 7.96 12.15 21.97
C ILE A 32 7.76 13.15 20.82
N GLN A 33 6.51 13.36 20.39
CA GLN A 33 6.17 14.33 19.36
C GLN A 33 6.52 15.75 19.79
N ALA A 34 6.19 16.15 21.02
CA ALA A 34 6.54 17.47 21.56
C ALA A 34 8.06 17.71 21.59
N LYS A 35 8.84 16.67 21.92
CA LYS A 35 10.31 16.71 21.86
C LYS A 35 10.85 16.84 20.44
N GLN A 36 10.24 16.17 19.46
CA GLN A 36 10.60 16.31 18.05
C GLN A 36 10.23 17.70 17.51
N LEU A 37 9.05 18.22 17.87
CA LEU A 37 8.59 19.56 17.50
C LEU A 37 9.47 20.65 18.11
N SER A 38 9.80 20.57 19.40
CA SER A 38 10.71 21.54 20.04
C SER A 38 12.11 21.53 19.40
N ARG A 39 12.59 20.37 18.93
CA ARG A 39 13.83 20.27 18.16
C ARG A 39 13.72 20.94 16.79
N LEU A 40 12.60 20.75 16.08
CA LEU A 40 12.38 21.31 14.74
C LEU A 40 12.15 22.83 14.79
N LEU A 41 11.40 23.31 15.78
CA LEU A 41 11.07 24.73 15.97
C LEU A 41 12.23 25.55 16.55
N LYS A 42 13.31 24.92 17.02
CA LYS A 42 14.52 25.62 17.47
C LYS A 42 15.16 26.44 16.36
N ASP A 43 15.14 25.91 15.13
CA ASP A 43 15.71 26.55 13.94
C ASP A 43 14.69 26.47 12.77
N PRO A 44 13.69 27.36 12.71
CA PRO A 44 12.61 27.27 11.72
C PRO A 44 13.05 27.56 10.28
N SER A 45 14.27 28.09 10.08
CA SER A 45 14.85 28.32 8.75
C SER A 45 15.43 27.06 8.11
N LYS A 46 15.63 25.98 8.88
CA LYS A 46 16.15 24.71 8.34
C LYS A 46 14.99 23.92 7.72
N PRO A 47 15.06 23.53 6.43
CA PRO A 47 14.03 22.70 5.83
C PRO A 47 13.95 21.35 6.57
N ALA A 48 12.73 20.91 6.88
CA ALA A 48 12.51 19.62 7.52
C ALA A 48 12.91 18.49 6.55
N TYR A 49 13.74 17.55 7.02
CA TYR A 49 14.10 16.37 6.25
C TYR A 49 12.95 15.36 6.27
N VAL A 50 12.28 15.19 5.12
CA VAL A 50 11.35 14.10 4.87
C VAL A 50 12.10 13.04 4.08
N PRO A 51 12.25 11.80 4.58
CA PRO A 51 12.93 10.74 3.83
C PRO A 51 12.12 10.37 2.58
N ASP A 52 12.82 10.11 1.49
CA ASP A 52 12.21 9.55 0.28
C ASP A 52 11.66 8.14 0.55
N ALA A 53 10.73 7.71 -0.29
CA ALA A 53 10.18 6.35 -0.22
C ALA A 53 11.30 5.28 -0.27
N PRO A 54 11.16 4.18 0.48
CA PRO A 54 12.16 3.12 0.47
C PRO A 54 12.30 2.53 -0.94
N LYS A 55 13.54 2.49 -1.45
CA LYS A 55 13.85 1.93 -2.76
C LYS A 55 13.74 0.40 -2.72
N ALA A 56 13.26 -0.18 -3.82
CA ALA A 56 13.27 -1.63 -3.99
C ALA A 56 14.70 -2.19 -3.95
N LYS A 57 14.86 -3.42 -3.44
CA LYS A 57 16.15 -4.09 -3.38
C LYS A 57 16.53 -4.53 -4.79
N SER A 58 17.62 -3.99 -5.35
CA SER A 58 18.12 -4.35 -6.68
C SER A 58 19.55 -4.88 -6.59
N VAL A 59 19.87 -5.93 -7.35
CA VAL A 59 21.26 -6.38 -7.52
C VAL A 59 21.99 -5.42 -8.46
N ARG A 60 23.26 -5.12 -8.16
CA ARG A 60 24.12 -4.31 -9.03
C ARG A 60 24.22 -4.97 -10.42
N PRO A 61 24.09 -4.21 -11.51
CA PRO A 61 24.22 -4.77 -12.86
C PRO A 61 25.58 -5.46 -13.04
N PRO A 62 25.63 -6.56 -13.83
CA PRO A 62 26.88 -7.19 -14.24
C PRO A 62 27.81 -6.18 -14.91
N ARG A 63 29.12 -6.37 -14.76
CA ARG A 63 30.12 -5.56 -15.46
C ARG A 63 30.21 -6.02 -16.91
N GLU A 64 30.18 -5.09 -17.86
CA GLU A 64 30.22 -5.40 -19.30
C GLU A 64 31.55 -6.05 -19.72
N MET A 65 32.68 -5.54 -19.20
CA MET A 65 34.01 -6.07 -19.51
C MET A 65 34.73 -6.46 -18.22
N ILE A 66 35.20 -7.70 -18.16
CA ILE A 66 36.09 -8.19 -17.10
C ILE A 66 37.51 -8.14 -17.66
N LYS A 67 38.37 -7.33 -17.03
CA LYS A 67 39.75 -7.10 -17.50
C LYS A 67 40.72 -8.22 -17.14
N ASN A 68 40.36 -9.07 -16.18
CA ASN A 68 41.24 -10.05 -15.57
C ASN A 68 40.81 -11.49 -15.90
N VAL A 69 40.37 -11.74 -17.13
CA VAL A 69 39.98 -13.08 -17.57
C VAL A 69 41.25 -13.87 -17.90
N GLN A 70 41.53 -14.90 -17.10
CA GLN A 70 42.60 -15.85 -17.35
C GLN A 70 42.21 -16.77 -18.52
N GLY A 71 43.19 -17.24 -19.32
CA GLY A 71 42.92 -18.06 -20.50
C GLY A 71 42.17 -19.36 -20.18
N SER A 72 41.38 -19.86 -21.14
CA SER A 72 40.45 -20.98 -20.92
C SER A 72 41.10 -22.31 -20.51
N SER A 73 42.37 -22.52 -20.86
CA SER A 73 43.15 -23.71 -20.51
C SER A 73 44.01 -23.53 -19.25
N ALA A 74 44.02 -22.34 -18.66
CA ALA A 74 44.85 -22.05 -17.51
C ALA A 74 44.21 -22.64 -16.24
N GLY A 75 45.03 -23.22 -15.35
CA GLY A 75 44.56 -23.91 -14.14
C GLY A 75 43.86 -23.00 -13.12
N ALA A 76 43.17 -23.61 -12.16
CA ALA A 76 42.47 -22.89 -11.10
C ALA A 76 43.46 -22.10 -10.22
N GLY A 77 43.33 -20.77 -10.24
CA GLY A 77 44.11 -19.89 -9.37
C GLY A 77 43.59 -19.90 -7.92
N SER A 78 44.43 -19.49 -6.97
CA SER A 78 44.07 -19.43 -5.54
C SER A 78 42.91 -18.47 -5.23
N GLY A 79 42.68 -17.46 -6.09
CA GLY A 79 41.59 -16.51 -5.96
C GLY A 79 40.26 -16.95 -6.57
N GLU A 80 40.25 -18.02 -7.38
CA GLU A 80 39.06 -18.42 -8.17
C GLU A 80 37.89 -18.82 -7.27
N PHE A 81 38.18 -19.47 -6.13
CA PHE A 81 37.16 -19.82 -5.15
C PHE A 81 36.38 -18.60 -4.64
N HIS A 82 37.07 -17.49 -4.37
CA HIS A 82 36.42 -16.27 -3.90
C HIS A 82 35.62 -15.58 -4.99
N VAL A 83 36.08 -15.64 -6.24
CA VAL A 83 35.34 -15.13 -7.41
C VAL A 83 34.03 -15.92 -7.57
N TYR A 84 34.09 -17.25 -7.57
CA TYR A 84 32.90 -18.10 -7.61
C TYR A 84 31.94 -17.84 -6.45
N LYS A 85 32.45 -17.76 -5.21
CA LYS A 85 31.62 -17.47 -4.02
C LYS A 85 30.88 -16.13 -4.15
N ALA A 86 31.57 -15.09 -4.60
CA ALA A 86 30.96 -13.77 -4.80
C ALA A 86 29.94 -13.77 -5.94
N ASN A 87 30.24 -14.44 -7.05
CA ASN A 87 29.33 -14.57 -8.19
C ASN A 87 28.07 -15.35 -7.81
N ARG A 88 28.23 -16.53 -7.19
CA ARG A 88 27.11 -17.36 -6.72
C ARG A 88 26.21 -16.63 -5.73
N ARG A 89 26.80 -15.87 -4.79
CA ARG A 89 26.04 -15.05 -3.85
C ARG A 89 25.21 -13.98 -4.57
N ARG A 90 25.84 -13.27 -5.51
CA ARG A 90 25.16 -12.26 -6.34
C ARG A 90 24.02 -12.87 -7.15
N GLU A 91 24.24 -14.06 -7.72
CA GLU A 91 23.24 -14.73 -8.54
C GLU A 91 22.05 -15.21 -7.71
N TYR A 92 22.28 -15.77 -6.52
CA TYR A 92 21.19 -16.12 -5.60
C TYR A 92 20.41 -14.91 -5.11
N GLU A 93 21.09 -13.80 -4.81
CA GLU A 93 20.40 -12.54 -4.50
C GLU A 93 19.56 -12.04 -5.68
N ARG A 94 20.05 -12.20 -6.92
CA ARG A 94 19.35 -11.80 -8.15
C ARG A 94 18.11 -12.64 -8.38
N LEU A 95 18.24 -13.97 -8.32
CA LEU A 95 17.13 -14.91 -8.48
C LEU A 95 16.08 -14.68 -7.39
N LYS A 96 16.51 -14.54 -6.13
CA LYS A 96 15.60 -14.26 -5.02
C LYS A 96 14.82 -12.95 -5.20
N ILE A 97 15.46 -11.88 -5.66
CA ILE A 97 14.76 -10.62 -5.91
C ILE A 97 13.73 -10.78 -7.04
N MET A 98 14.09 -11.47 -8.12
CA MET A 98 13.18 -11.76 -9.23
C MET A 98 11.98 -12.61 -8.79
N GLU A 99 12.21 -13.66 -8.01
CA GLU A 99 11.16 -14.50 -7.43
C GLU A 99 10.24 -13.68 -6.51
N GLU A 100 10.80 -12.88 -5.60
CA GLU A 100 10.03 -11.99 -4.71
C GLU A 100 9.23 -10.93 -5.50
N GLU A 101 9.73 -10.44 -6.62
CA GLU A 101 9.02 -9.49 -7.50
C GLU A 101 7.83 -10.15 -8.18
N VAL A 102 8.01 -11.36 -8.75
CA VAL A 102 6.93 -12.13 -9.38
C VAL A 102 5.85 -12.50 -8.36
N GLU A 103 6.23 -12.94 -7.17
CA GLU A 103 5.27 -13.24 -6.09
C GLU A 103 4.48 -12.00 -5.66
N ARG A 104 5.14 -10.83 -5.55
CA ARG A 104 4.46 -9.58 -5.22
C ARG A 104 3.52 -9.15 -6.34
N GLU A 105 3.96 -9.22 -7.59
CA GLU A 105 3.16 -8.80 -8.74
C GLU A 105 1.90 -9.66 -8.86
N THR A 106 2.03 -10.99 -8.80
CA THR A 106 0.89 -11.91 -8.84
C THR A 106 -0.07 -11.66 -7.68
N ALA A 107 0.43 -11.50 -6.45
CA ALA A 107 -0.40 -11.19 -5.29
C ALA A 107 -1.13 -9.83 -5.42
N THR A 108 -0.49 -8.81 -6.01
CA THR A 108 -1.13 -7.52 -6.26
C THR A 108 -2.21 -7.61 -7.34
N GLN A 109 -1.95 -8.32 -8.44
CA GLN A 109 -2.92 -8.53 -9.51
C GLN A 109 -4.14 -9.30 -8.98
N ASP A 110 -3.94 -10.37 -8.22
CA ASP A 110 -5.01 -11.14 -7.58
C ASP A 110 -5.82 -10.31 -6.58
N PHE A 111 -5.14 -9.41 -5.85
CA PHE A 111 -5.84 -8.52 -4.93
C PHE A 111 -6.68 -7.48 -5.68
N GLU A 112 -6.15 -6.90 -6.75
CA GLU A 112 -6.84 -5.90 -7.55
C GLU A 112 -8.05 -6.48 -8.28
N THR A 113 -7.93 -7.68 -8.86
CA THR A 113 -9.05 -8.39 -9.49
C THR A 113 -10.16 -8.68 -8.48
N ARG A 114 -9.82 -9.29 -7.33
CA ARG A 114 -10.79 -9.56 -6.25
C ARG A 114 -11.44 -8.30 -5.70
N LYS A 115 -10.67 -7.21 -5.59
CA LYS A 115 -11.21 -5.92 -5.13
C LYS A 115 -12.20 -5.36 -6.14
N ARG A 116 -11.85 -5.38 -7.43
CA ARG A 116 -12.70 -4.92 -8.52
C ARG A 116 -14.00 -5.71 -8.59
N GLU A 117 -13.95 -7.04 -8.50
CA GLU A 117 -15.15 -7.88 -8.49
C GLU A 117 -16.09 -7.52 -7.33
N ARG A 118 -15.56 -7.32 -6.12
CA ARG A 118 -16.37 -6.91 -4.97
C ARG A 118 -16.99 -5.52 -5.16
N GLU A 119 -16.22 -4.59 -5.72
CA GLU A 119 -16.71 -3.24 -6.04
C GLU A 119 -17.82 -3.30 -7.09
N GLU A 120 -17.64 -4.06 -8.18
CA GLU A 120 -18.65 -4.25 -9.22
C GLU A 120 -19.94 -4.88 -8.69
N VAL A 121 -19.84 -5.89 -7.82
CA VAL A 121 -21.02 -6.50 -7.17
C VAL A 121 -21.74 -5.51 -6.26
N ALA A 122 -20.99 -4.72 -5.47
CA ALA A 122 -21.56 -3.69 -4.62
C ALA A 122 -22.21 -2.56 -5.44
N GLU A 123 -21.59 -2.15 -6.53
CA GLU A 123 -22.10 -1.16 -7.47
C GLU A 123 -23.36 -1.66 -8.17
N ALA A 124 -23.41 -2.91 -8.64
CA ALA A 124 -24.60 -3.50 -9.25
C ALA A 124 -25.79 -3.51 -8.27
N LYS A 125 -25.56 -3.93 -7.01
CA LYS A 125 -26.59 -3.93 -5.96
C LYS A 125 -27.07 -2.52 -5.64
N THR A 126 -26.15 -1.56 -5.49
CA THR A 126 -26.49 -0.16 -5.18
C THR A 126 -27.15 0.54 -6.36
N ALA A 127 -26.75 0.28 -7.60
CA ALA A 127 -27.34 0.80 -8.82
C ALA A 127 -28.78 0.29 -9.01
N LYS A 128 -29.03 -1.02 -8.82
CA LYS A 128 -30.38 -1.61 -8.83
C LYS A 128 -31.29 -0.93 -7.81
N ASN A 129 -30.80 -0.74 -6.58
CA ASN A 129 -31.56 -0.07 -5.52
C ASN A 129 -31.78 1.42 -5.79
N ARG A 130 -30.78 2.12 -6.33
CA ARG A 130 -30.88 3.52 -6.75
C ARG A 130 -31.90 3.69 -7.88
N ALA A 131 -31.90 2.81 -8.88
CA ALA A 131 -32.87 2.81 -9.96
C ALA A 131 -34.30 2.59 -9.45
N ARG A 132 -34.51 1.62 -8.54
CA ARG A 132 -35.81 1.40 -7.87
C ARG A 132 -36.30 2.65 -7.14
N ARG A 133 -35.44 3.33 -6.37
CA ARG A 133 -35.78 4.58 -5.66
C ARG A 133 -36.09 5.73 -6.62
N GLN A 134 -35.32 5.89 -7.70
CA GLN A 134 -35.57 6.93 -8.70
C GLN A 134 -36.87 6.71 -9.47
N LYS A 135 -37.22 5.47 -9.81
CA LYS A 135 -38.51 5.14 -10.43
C LYS A 135 -39.67 5.53 -9.51
N LYS A 136 -39.61 5.18 -8.22
CA LYS A 136 -40.61 5.58 -7.21
C LYS A 136 -40.70 7.11 -7.07
N LYS A 137 -39.56 7.82 -7.02
CA LYS A 137 -39.52 9.29 -6.96
C LYS A 137 -40.15 9.95 -8.18
N LYS A 138 -39.88 9.43 -9.39
CA LYS A 138 -40.48 9.91 -10.64
C LYS A 138 -42.00 9.69 -10.65
N GLN A 139 -42.47 8.52 -10.23
CA GLN A 139 -43.91 8.22 -10.13
C GLN A 139 -44.63 9.12 -9.11
N ALA A 140 -44.03 9.37 -7.95
CA ALA A 140 -44.59 10.29 -6.95
C ALA A 140 -44.64 11.75 -7.46
N ARG A 141 -43.63 12.19 -8.22
CA ARG A 141 -43.62 13.53 -8.84
C ARG A 141 -44.63 13.67 -9.98
N GLY A 142 -44.89 12.61 -10.75
CA GLY A 142 -45.93 12.59 -11.78
C GLY A 142 -47.34 12.73 -11.18
N LYS A 143 -47.64 11.94 -10.14
CA LYS A 143 -48.93 12.02 -9.42
C LYS A 143 -49.17 13.37 -8.71
N GLY A 144 -48.13 14.13 -8.42
CA GLY A 144 -48.23 15.47 -7.84
C GLY A 144 -48.41 16.61 -8.87
N LYS A 145 -48.19 16.36 -10.17
CA LYS A 145 -48.40 17.37 -11.22
C LYS A 145 -49.79 17.33 -11.84
N ASP A 146 -50.42 16.17 -11.89
CA ASP A 146 -51.76 16.02 -12.46
C ASP A 146 -52.90 16.33 -11.45
N GLY A 147 -52.55 16.65 -10.19
CA GLY A 147 -53.48 17.11 -9.16
C GLY A 147 -53.43 18.62 -8.86
N ALA A 148 -52.60 19.39 -9.57
CA ALA A 148 -52.38 20.82 -9.30
C ALA A 148 -52.95 21.77 -10.36
N GLN A 149 -53.81 21.28 -11.25
CA GLN A 149 -54.52 22.07 -12.27
C GLN A 149 -56.04 22.00 -12.14
N THR A 150 -56.59 21.82 -10.94
CA THR A 150 -58.01 22.10 -10.65
C THR A 150 -58.16 22.59 -9.20
N GLY A 151 -57.77 23.85 -8.94
CA GLY A 151 -57.96 24.45 -7.62
C GLY A 151 -57.34 25.85 -7.54
N ALA A 152 -58.12 26.85 -7.96
CA ALA A 152 -57.75 28.25 -7.88
C ALA A 152 -57.76 28.78 -6.42
N SER A 153 -56.82 29.69 -6.18
CA SER A 153 -56.80 30.78 -5.20
C SER A 153 -56.81 30.46 -3.69
N GLY A 154 -55.73 30.87 -3.01
CA GLY A 154 -55.74 31.07 -1.56
C GLY A 154 -54.36 31.09 -0.89
N GLY A 155 -53.70 32.25 -0.87
CA GLY A 155 -52.91 32.67 0.30
C GLY A 155 -51.40 32.37 0.35
N GLY A 156 -50.62 33.28 -0.25
CA GLY A 156 -49.52 34.05 0.39
C GLY A 156 -48.49 33.43 1.36
N GLY A 157 -47.20 33.69 1.05
CA GLY A 157 -46.04 33.72 1.96
C GLY A 157 -45.02 32.62 1.67
N GLY A 158 -43.91 32.82 0.93
CA GLY A 158 -42.73 33.63 1.29
C GLY A 158 -41.94 32.91 2.40
N GLY A 159 -40.70 32.40 2.28
CA GLY A 159 -39.60 32.59 1.34
C GLY A 159 -38.30 32.82 2.14
N GLY A 160 -37.45 31.78 2.28
CA GLY A 160 -36.07 31.81 2.83
C GLY A 160 -35.94 32.01 4.34
N ASP A 161 -34.88 31.68 5.07
CA ASP A 161 -33.61 30.95 4.88
C ASP A 161 -32.98 30.84 6.31
N SER A 162 -32.11 29.84 6.53
CA SER A 162 -31.07 29.70 7.58
C SER A 162 -31.30 30.14 9.06
N GLU A 163 -31.25 29.17 9.99
CA GLU A 163 -30.20 29.01 11.03
C GLU A 163 -30.59 27.96 12.10
N GLN A 164 -29.64 27.07 12.43
CA GLN A 164 -29.68 26.04 13.49
C GLN A 164 -29.69 26.67 14.91
N PRO A 165 -30.02 25.99 16.06
CA PRO A 165 -29.40 24.71 16.44
C PRO A 165 -30.11 23.76 17.46
N VAL A 166 -29.52 22.56 17.58
CA VAL A 166 -29.51 21.59 18.70
C VAL A 166 -30.83 21.15 19.37
N LYS A 167 -31.34 19.97 18.98
CA LYS A 167 -32.24 19.17 19.82
C LYS A 167 -31.53 17.92 20.37
N LYS A 168 -31.05 18.05 21.61
CA LYS A 168 -30.78 16.94 22.54
C LYS A 168 -32.06 16.09 22.64
N ARG A 169 -32.06 14.89 22.06
CA ARG A 169 -33.13 13.92 22.30
C ARG A 169 -32.85 13.24 23.64
N ARG A 170 -33.58 13.68 24.67
CA ARG A 170 -33.67 13.00 25.96
C ARG A 170 -34.31 11.64 25.72
N LEU A 171 -33.62 10.59 26.19
CA LEU A 171 -34.18 9.27 26.42
C LEU A 171 -35.30 9.44 27.45
N VAL A 172 -36.55 9.33 27.00
CA VAL A 172 -37.73 9.28 27.88
C VAL A 172 -38.09 7.82 28.05
N SER A 173 -38.24 7.45 29.32
CA SER A 173 -38.88 6.23 29.84
C SER A 173 -38.32 4.89 29.36
N GLY A 174 -37.17 4.49 29.92
CA GLY A 174 -36.98 3.16 30.52
C GLY A 174 -37.27 1.88 29.71
N GLN A 175 -37.44 1.96 28.40
CA GLN A 175 -37.70 0.80 27.55
C GLN A 175 -36.50 0.56 26.64
N GLU A 176 -35.84 -0.56 26.89
CA GLU A 176 -34.66 -1.06 26.18
C GLU A 176 -34.95 -1.14 24.68
N VAL A 177 -34.11 -0.49 23.87
CA VAL A 177 -34.19 -0.56 22.41
C VAL A 177 -33.55 -1.87 21.97
N VAL A 178 -34.34 -2.94 21.93
CA VAL A 178 -33.94 -4.20 21.29
C VAL A 178 -33.80 -3.94 19.80
N PHE A 179 -32.57 -3.98 19.29
CA PHE A 179 -32.32 -3.98 17.86
C PHE A 179 -32.96 -5.24 17.27
N ARG A 180 -34.10 -5.07 16.56
CA ARG A 180 -34.61 -6.13 15.68
C ARG A 180 -33.55 -6.41 14.63
N ALA A 181 -32.88 -7.55 14.77
CA ALA A 181 -32.17 -8.20 13.68
C ALA A 181 -33.14 -8.30 12.49
N GLY A 182 -32.70 -7.78 11.34
CA GLY A 182 -33.50 -7.80 10.11
C GLY A 182 -33.70 -9.23 9.63
N GLY A 183 -34.83 -9.82 10.00
CA GLY A 183 -35.42 -10.97 9.35
C GLY A 183 -36.73 -10.53 8.70
N ASN A 184 -36.75 -10.59 7.37
CA ASN A 184 -37.85 -11.02 6.51
C ASN A 184 -37.24 -11.13 5.10
N GLU A 185 -37.01 -12.36 4.64
CA GLU A 185 -37.98 -13.13 3.85
C GLU A 185 -38.09 -12.54 2.44
N ASP A 186 -37.12 -12.91 1.60
CA ASP A 186 -37.33 -13.21 0.18
C ASP A 186 -36.62 -14.56 -0.01
N GLU A 187 -37.37 -15.63 0.26
CA GLU A 187 -37.09 -16.97 -0.25
C GLU A 187 -37.15 -16.93 -1.78
N ASP A 188 -36.32 -17.75 -2.43
CA ASP A 188 -36.15 -17.99 -3.88
C ASP A 188 -34.85 -17.41 -4.49
N ASP A 189 -33.73 -18.09 -4.26
CA ASP A 189 -32.94 -18.71 -5.33
C ASP A 189 -31.83 -19.59 -4.70
N ALA A 190 -32.10 -20.90 -4.63
CA ALA A 190 -31.13 -21.91 -4.28
C ALA A 190 -30.24 -22.19 -5.51
N ALA A 191 -29.09 -21.53 -5.58
CA ALA A 191 -27.97 -22.01 -6.38
C ALA A 191 -26.96 -22.66 -5.42
N SER A 192 -26.95 -23.99 -5.46
CA SER A 192 -25.96 -24.85 -4.83
C SER A 192 -24.57 -24.57 -5.38
N ASP A 193 -23.69 -24.02 -4.56
CA ASP A 193 -22.24 -24.12 -4.73
C ASP A 193 -21.67 -24.77 -3.47
N GLU A 194 -21.60 -26.10 -3.52
CA GLU A 194 -20.73 -26.86 -2.62
C GLU A 194 -19.29 -26.73 -3.16
N ASP A 195 -18.45 -25.96 -2.47
CA ASP A 195 -17.00 -26.18 -2.51
C ASP A 195 -16.47 -26.20 -1.07
N SER A 196 -16.47 -27.41 -0.51
CA SER A 196 -15.81 -27.71 0.75
C SER A 196 -14.32 -27.89 0.50
N ALA A 197 -13.54 -26.89 0.89
CA ALA A 197 -12.09 -26.98 0.98
C ALA A 197 -11.64 -28.16 1.86
N GLN A 198 -10.94 -29.13 1.27
CA GLN A 198 -10.12 -30.09 1.99
C GLN A 198 -8.64 -29.87 1.65
N ASP A 199 -7.94 -29.27 2.60
CA ASP A 199 -6.47 -29.28 2.71
C ASP A 199 -6.04 -30.66 3.24
N GLY A 200 -5.07 -31.29 2.58
CA GLY A 200 -4.67 -32.67 2.87
C GLY A 200 -3.54 -33.20 1.98
N SER A 201 -2.33 -32.75 2.27
CA SER A 201 -1.02 -33.22 1.79
C SER A 201 -0.88 -34.72 1.43
N GLN A 202 -0.37 -35.05 0.24
CA GLN A 202 0.76 -35.99 -0.03
C GLN A 202 1.14 -35.96 -1.54
N PRO A 203 2.43 -36.12 -1.92
CA PRO A 203 2.88 -36.01 -3.30
C PRO A 203 2.75 -37.34 -4.06
N ARG A 204 2.15 -37.33 -5.26
CA ARG A 204 2.17 -38.47 -6.17
C ARG A 204 3.02 -38.16 -7.40
N LEU A 205 4.16 -38.84 -7.46
CA LEU A 205 4.94 -39.04 -8.68
C LEU A 205 4.15 -39.95 -9.62
N SER A 206 3.78 -39.46 -10.79
CA SER A 206 3.44 -40.31 -11.94
C SER A 206 3.71 -39.56 -13.24
N SER A 207 4.60 -40.15 -14.01
CA SER A 207 4.92 -39.90 -15.41
C SER A 207 3.67 -39.80 -16.29
N VAL A 208 3.55 -38.71 -17.03
CA VAL A 208 2.80 -38.67 -18.30
C VAL A 208 3.70 -37.96 -19.31
N ALA A 209 4.20 -38.76 -20.26
CA ALA A 209 4.79 -38.26 -21.48
C ALA A 209 3.65 -37.70 -22.34
N GLU A 210 3.64 -36.39 -22.54
CA GLU A 210 2.74 -35.74 -23.49
C GLU A 210 3.58 -34.89 -24.45
N ALA A 211 3.28 -35.09 -25.72
CA ALA A 211 4.10 -34.75 -26.87
C ALA A 211 4.28 -33.23 -27.03
N LEU A 212 5.54 -32.79 -27.10
CA LEU A 212 5.90 -31.44 -27.53
C LEU A 212 5.75 -31.36 -29.05
N GLU A 213 4.89 -30.46 -29.53
CA GLU A 213 4.87 -30.08 -30.93
C GLU A 213 6.19 -29.34 -31.29
N PRO A 214 6.82 -29.66 -32.44
CA PRO A 214 8.10 -29.04 -32.81
C PRO A 214 7.89 -27.60 -33.28
N VAL A 215 8.41 -26.66 -32.49
CA VAL A 215 8.52 -25.25 -32.87
C VAL A 215 9.42 -25.12 -34.11
N ALA A 216 8.93 -24.44 -35.14
CA ALA A 216 9.61 -24.28 -36.43
C ALA A 216 11.03 -23.72 -36.25
N ALA A 217 12.04 -24.52 -36.64
CA ALA A 217 13.43 -24.11 -36.66
C ALA A 217 13.64 -23.00 -37.71
N ALA A 218 14.03 -21.80 -37.24
CA ALA A 218 14.48 -20.73 -38.12
C ALA A 218 15.74 -21.17 -38.86
N GLN A 219 15.72 -21.06 -40.19
CA GLN A 219 16.83 -21.42 -41.07
C GLN A 219 18.03 -20.50 -40.81
N THR A 220 19.08 -21.03 -40.19
CA THR A 220 20.37 -20.34 -40.10
C THR A 220 21.08 -20.49 -41.45
N ALA A 221 21.44 -19.37 -42.08
CA ALA A 221 22.19 -19.35 -43.33
C ALA A 221 23.54 -20.08 -43.17
N SER A 222 23.73 -21.18 -43.90
CA SER A 222 25.01 -21.88 -43.98
C SER A 222 25.93 -21.16 -44.97
N VAL A 223 27.09 -20.72 -44.49
CA VAL A 223 28.14 -20.13 -45.32
C VAL A 223 28.85 -21.27 -46.04
N ARG A 224 28.72 -21.33 -47.38
CA ARG A 224 29.56 -22.20 -48.23
C ARG A 224 30.85 -21.48 -48.57
N ILE A 225 31.98 -22.07 -48.18
CA ILE A 225 33.31 -21.70 -48.67
C ILE A 225 33.47 -22.37 -50.04
N VAL A 226 33.76 -21.57 -51.06
CA VAL A 226 34.12 -22.04 -52.40
C VAL A 226 35.64 -21.97 -52.48
N ASP A 227 36.28 -23.11 -52.61
CA ASP A 227 37.70 -23.19 -52.95
C ASP A 227 37.80 -23.10 -54.48
N GLU A 228 38.38 -22.00 -54.98
CA GLU A 228 38.79 -21.83 -56.39
C GLU A 228 40.21 -22.39 -56.55
N ASP A 229 40.35 -23.46 -57.34
CA ASP A 229 41.55 -23.85 -58.08
C ASP A 229 41.22 -23.86 -59.58
#